data_AF-A0A654DU97-F1
#
_entry.id   AF-A0A654DU97-F1
#
_cell.length_a   1.000
_cell.length_b   1.000
_cell.length_c   1.000
_cell.angle_alpha   90.00
_cell.angle_beta   90.00
_cell.angle_gamma   90.00
#
_symmetry.space_group_name_H-M   'P 1'
#
loop_
_entity.id
_entity.type
_entity.pdbx_description
1 polymer ?
#
loop_
_entity_poly.entity_id
_entity_poly.type
_entity_poly.pdbx_seq_one_letter_code
_entity_poly.pdbx_strand_id
1 'polypeptide(L)'
;MKYFLKPSVIGILFVALFFGNCSEPKKKQETTKPVVKTEPEPAGLTDEQKTFIKERFQQYAEVKAKFDKTKKSDGVQIGELNRSLRELGEFPSWFSKNTPEIRYLKLVKSFVTDMGNALATRNDQLLEIARNDYDKYSKDLQNMLE
;
A
#
# COMPACT_ATOMS: atom_id res chain seq x y z
N MET A 1 -48.43 35.52 43.62
CA MET A 1 -47.27 34.65 43.34
C MET A 1 -46.79 34.94 41.92
N LYS A 2 -45.48 35.02 41.73
CA LYS A 2 -44.79 35.64 40.60
C LYS A 2 -44.86 34.77 39.34
N TYR A 3 -45.30 35.36 38.23
CA TYR A 3 -45.03 34.87 36.88
C TYR A 3 -43.60 35.26 36.50
N PHE A 4 -42.78 34.29 36.06
CA PHE A 4 -41.47 34.54 35.48
C PHE A 4 -41.50 34.14 34.00
N LEU A 5 -41.83 35.11 33.15
CA LEU A 5 -41.41 35.14 31.75
C LEU A 5 -39.91 35.51 31.73
N LYS A 6 -39.10 34.76 30.98
CA LYS A 6 -37.75 35.20 30.57
C LYS A 6 -37.77 35.58 29.07
N PRO A 7 -37.25 36.75 28.69
CA PRO A 7 -37.14 37.16 27.30
C PRO A 7 -35.85 36.65 26.62
N SER A 8 -35.96 36.53 25.29
CA SER A 8 -34.91 36.41 24.26
C SER A 8 -33.72 37.35 24.46
N VAL A 9 -32.51 36.98 24.00
CA VAL A 9 -31.64 37.82 23.14
C VAL A 9 -30.64 36.95 22.35
N ILE A 10 -30.60 37.19 21.05
CA ILE A 10 -29.63 36.80 20.02
C ILE A 10 -28.24 37.42 20.29
N GLY A 11 -27.14 36.71 20.04
CA GLY A 11 -25.82 37.37 20.05
C GLY A 11 -24.69 36.52 19.49
N ILE A 12 -24.48 36.60 18.18
CA ILE A 12 -23.22 36.26 17.52
C ILE A 12 -22.14 37.20 18.05
N LEU A 13 -21.01 36.67 18.53
CA LEU A 13 -19.82 37.46 18.81
C LEU A 13 -18.66 36.97 17.93
N PHE A 14 -18.31 37.83 16.98
CA PHE A 14 -17.11 37.81 16.16
C PHE A 14 -16.02 38.70 16.83
N VAL A 15 -14.76 38.53 16.39
CA VAL A 15 -13.59 39.43 16.60
C VAL A 15 -12.88 39.22 17.96
N ALA A 16 -11.55 39.13 18.11
CA ALA A 16 -10.45 39.66 17.31
C ALA A 16 -9.15 38.84 17.43
N LEU A 17 -8.37 38.92 16.35
CA LEU A 17 -6.94 38.70 16.24
C LEU A 17 -6.15 39.39 17.37
N PHE A 18 -5.24 38.65 18.01
CA PHE A 18 -4.07 39.23 18.69
C PHE A 18 -2.82 38.91 17.89
N PHE A 19 -2.30 39.94 17.22
CA PHE A 19 -0.92 40.01 16.77
C PHE A 19 -0.01 40.29 17.97
N GLY A 20 1.16 39.65 17.98
CA GLY A 20 2.37 40.25 18.54
C GLY A 20 2.98 39.55 19.75
N ASN A 21 3.92 38.64 19.50
CA ASN A 21 5.28 38.90 19.98
C ASN A 21 6.31 38.27 19.03
N CYS A 22 6.94 39.12 18.20
CA CYS A 22 8.07 38.78 17.35
C CYS A 22 9.28 38.45 18.24
N SER A 23 9.65 37.18 18.31
CA SER A 23 11.00 36.78 18.72
C SER A 23 11.85 36.64 17.46
N GLU A 24 12.99 37.33 17.43
CA GLU A 24 13.92 37.39 16.30
C GLU A 24 14.34 36.00 15.76
N PRO A 25 14.51 35.82 14.44
CA PRO A 25 14.95 34.55 13.88
C PRO A 25 16.47 34.37 14.08
N LYS A 26 16.85 33.43 14.94
CA LYS A 26 18.22 32.90 14.98
C LYS A 26 18.56 32.28 13.62
N LYS A 27 19.63 32.78 12.99
CA LYS A 27 20.23 32.26 11.75
C LYS A 27 20.39 30.74 11.83
N LYS A 28 19.74 30.00 10.94
CA LYS A 28 20.08 28.59 10.66
C LYS A 28 21.43 28.57 9.96
N GLN A 29 22.43 27.97 10.60
CA GLN A 29 23.67 27.59 9.94
C GLN A 29 23.33 26.55 8.87
N GLU A 30 23.55 26.90 7.60
CA GLU A 30 23.53 25.95 6.50
C GLU A 30 24.73 25.03 6.64
N THR A 31 24.49 23.78 7.06
CA THR A 31 25.46 22.71 6.86
C THR A 31 25.29 22.22 5.43
N THR A 32 26.08 22.77 4.51
CA THR A 32 26.25 22.26 3.16
C THR A 32 26.94 20.91 3.25
N LYS A 33 26.15 19.83 3.35
CA LYS A 33 26.66 18.49 3.04
C LYS A 33 27.06 18.51 1.56
N PRO A 34 28.26 18.03 1.18
CA PRO A 34 28.57 17.87 -0.22
C PRO A 34 27.54 16.92 -0.83
N VAL A 35 26.79 17.44 -1.81
CA VAL A 35 25.94 16.64 -2.68
C VAL A 35 26.88 15.74 -3.46
N VAL A 36 27.10 14.53 -2.93
CA VAL A 36 27.67 13.43 -3.70
C VAL A 36 26.78 13.29 -4.91
N LYS A 37 27.29 13.66 -6.09
CA LYS A 37 26.62 13.43 -7.37
C LYS A 37 26.53 11.92 -7.55
N THR A 38 25.46 11.33 -7.02
CA THR A 38 25.08 9.97 -7.34
C THR A 38 24.79 9.96 -8.83
N GLU A 39 25.55 9.17 -9.59
CA GLU A 39 25.23 8.94 -10.99
C GLU A 39 23.75 8.51 -11.08
N PRO A 40 22.98 9.05 -12.05
CA PRO A 40 21.58 8.69 -12.16
C PRO A 40 21.50 7.19 -12.39
N GLU A 41 20.87 6.47 -11.46
CA GLU A 41 20.61 5.05 -11.64
C GLU A 41 19.93 4.88 -13.02
N PRO A 42 20.31 3.85 -13.79
CA PRO A 42 19.64 3.56 -15.05
C PRO A 42 18.14 3.45 -14.78
N ALA A 43 17.34 4.18 -15.56
CA ALA A 43 15.89 4.28 -15.37
C ALA A 43 15.17 2.92 -15.48
N GLY A 44 15.86 1.89 -15.98
CA GLY A 44 15.37 0.52 -16.11
C GLY A 44 15.77 -0.42 -14.96
N LEU A 45 15.29 -1.65 -15.08
CA LEU A 45 15.66 -2.77 -14.23
C LEU A 45 16.91 -3.46 -14.78
N THR A 46 17.81 -3.89 -13.88
CA THR A 46 18.89 -4.83 -14.25
C THR A 46 18.32 -6.23 -14.52
N ASP A 47 19.11 -7.09 -15.15
CA ASP A 47 18.72 -8.49 -15.37
C ASP A 47 18.52 -9.25 -14.04
N GLU A 48 19.31 -8.96 -13.01
CA GLU A 48 19.08 -9.54 -11.68
C GLU A 48 17.78 -9.05 -11.06
N GLN A 49 17.45 -7.77 -11.25
CA GLN A 49 16.18 -7.19 -10.78
C GLN A 49 14.98 -7.83 -11.49
N LYS A 50 15.06 -8.05 -12.81
CA LYS A 50 14.02 -8.77 -13.56
C LYS A 50 13.91 -10.23 -13.12
N THR A 51 15.04 -10.89 -12.87
CA THR A 51 15.07 -12.27 -12.38
C THR A 51 14.38 -12.39 -11.02
N PHE A 52 14.70 -11.48 -10.08
CA PHE A 52 13.99 -11.40 -8.80
C PHE A 52 12.48 -11.22 -8.97
N ILE A 53 12.06 -10.34 -9.88
CA ILE A 53 10.63 -10.11 -10.15
C ILE A 53 9.97 -11.38 -10.67
N LYS A 54 10.60 -12.11 -11.59
CA LYS A 54 10.11 -13.40 -12.12
C LYS A 54 9.95 -14.44 -11.02
N GLU A 55 10.97 -14.64 -10.20
CA GLU A 55 10.93 -15.59 -9.08
C GLU A 55 9.81 -15.24 -8.10
N ARG A 56 9.72 -13.95 -7.75
CA ARG A 56 8.69 -13.49 -6.81
C ARG A 56 7.28 -13.60 -7.38
N PHE A 57 7.13 -13.34 -8.67
CA PHE A 57 5.87 -13.53 -9.38
C PHE A 57 5.43 -15.00 -9.35
N GLN A 58 6.35 -15.92 -9.62
CA GLN A 58 6.08 -17.36 -9.55
C GLN A 58 5.64 -17.80 -8.15
N GLN A 59 6.32 -17.31 -7.10
CA GLN A 59 5.93 -17.59 -5.71
C GLN A 59 4.49 -17.14 -5.40
N TYR A 60 4.07 -15.96 -5.90
CA TYR A 60 2.68 -15.51 -5.74
C TYR A 60 1.70 -16.37 -6.54
N ALA A 61 2.07 -16.83 -7.73
CA ALA A 61 1.24 -17.75 -8.54
C ALA A 61 1.01 -19.08 -7.85
N GLU A 62 2.02 -19.63 -7.19
CA GLU A 62 1.90 -20.86 -6.41
C GLU A 62 0.94 -20.69 -5.22
N VAL A 63 1.02 -19.56 -4.51
CA VAL A 63 0.09 -19.25 -3.40
C VAL A 63 -1.33 -19.06 -3.91
N LYS A 64 -1.51 -18.33 -5.02
CA LYS A 64 -2.82 -18.13 -5.68
C LYS A 64 -3.47 -19.46 -6.05
N ALA A 65 -2.71 -20.35 -6.68
CA ALA A 65 -3.20 -21.68 -7.07
C ALA A 65 -3.64 -22.54 -5.88
N LYS A 66 -3.00 -22.35 -4.71
CA LYS A 66 -3.43 -23.00 -3.46
C LYS A 66 -4.72 -22.37 -2.93
N PHE A 67 -4.82 -21.04 -2.88
CA PHE A 67 -6.06 -20.36 -2.48
C PHE A 67 -7.26 -20.75 -3.35
N ASP A 68 -7.08 -20.94 -4.65
CA ASP A 68 -8.16 -21.37 -5.54
C ASP A 68 -8.74 -22.75 -5.21
N LYS A 69 -7.93 -23.62 -4.60
CA LYS A 69 -8.31 -24.97 -4.19
C LYS A 69 -8.79 -25.04 -2.75
N THR A 70 -8.59 -23.98 -1.97
CA THR A 70 -8.95 -23.93 -0.55
C THR A 70 -10.44 -23.69 -0.36
N LYS A 71 -11.07 -24.52 0.49
CA LYS A 71 -12.46 -24.33 0.88
C LYS A 71 -12.56 -23.20 1.90
N LYS A 72 -13.56 -22.33 1.78
CA LYS A 72 -13.84 -21.24 2.75
C LYS A 72 -14.07 -21.73 4.18
N SER A 73 -14.45 -23.00 4.36
CA SER A 73 -14.64 -23.63 5.67
C SER A 73 -13.33 -24.07 6.32
N ASP A 74 -12.23 -24.17 5.56
CA ASP A 74 -10.94 -24.65 6.05
C ASP A 74 -10.07 -23.50 6.57
N GLY A 75 -10.42 -23.02 7.77
CA GLY A 75 -9.72 -21.91 8.41
C GLY A 75 -8.23 -22.17 8.68
N VAL A 76 -7.84 -23.43 8.89
CA VAL A 76 -6.45 -23.81 9.14
C VAL A 76 -5.63 -23.61 7.88
N GLN A 77 -6.07 -24.18 6.76
CA GLN A 77 -5.38 -24.02 5.48
C GLN A 77 -5.32 -22.55 5.05
N ILE A 78 -6.39 -21.78 5.25
CA ILE A 78 -6.39 -20.33 4.96
C ILE A 78 -5.33 -19.61 5.81
N GLY A 79 -5.23 -19.95 7.10
CA GLY A 79 -4.24 -19.37 8.01
C GLY A 79 -2.80 -19.69 7.61
N GLU A 80 -2.53 -20.94 7.22
CA GLU A 80 -1.22 -21.38 6.72
C GLU A 80 -0.82 -20.65 5.43
N LEU A 81 -1.72 -20.55 4.46
CA LEU A 81 -1.45 -19.85 3.21
C LEU A 81 -1.19 -18.35 3.42
N ASN A 82 -1.97 -17.70 4.30
CA ASN A 82 -1.74 -16.31 4.68
C ASN A 82 -0.39 -16.14 5.40
N ARG A 83 0.05 -17.13 6.18
CA ARG A 83 1.37 -17.14 6.79
C ARG A 83 2.47 -17.28 5.73
N SER A 84 2.36 -18.24 4.82
CA SER A 84 3.31 -18.40 3.71
C SER A 84 3.44 -17.13 2.87
N LEU A 85 2.32 -16.44 2.60
CA LEU A 85 2.34 -15.16 1.87
C LEU A 85 3.13 -14.07 2.62
N ARG A 86 3.00 -14.00 3.95
CA ARG A 86 3.79 -13.08 4.79
C ARG A 86 5.27 -13.46 4.84
N GLU A 87 5.58 -14.75 4.83
CA GLU A 87 6.95 -15.27 4.86
C GLU A 87 7.74 -14.97 3.57
N LEU A 88 7.06 -14.68 2.45
CA LEU A 88 7.73 -14.13 1.26
C LEU A 88 8.41 -12.78 1.55
N GLY A 89 7.96 -12.06 2.58
CA GLY A 89 8.64 -10.90 3.13
C GLY A 89 8.47 -9.61 2.31
N GLU A 90 9.24 -8.61 2.72
CA GLU A 90 9.24 -7.29 2.10
C GLU A 90 10.09 -7.25 0.83
N PHE A 91 9.80 -6.27 -0.02
CA PHE A 91 10.58 -6.04 -1.21
C PHE A 91 11.92 -5.36 -0.86
N PRO A 92 13.00 -5.64 -1.61
CA PRO A 92 14.29 -4.97 -1.42
C PRO A 92 14.19 -3.45 -1.71
N SER A 93 15.13 -2.66 -1.19
CA SER A 93 15.06 -1.19 -1.26
C SER A 93 14.93 -0.62 -2.69
N TRP A 94 15.51 -1.29 -3.69
CA TRP A 94 15.43 -0.90 -5.09
C TRP A 94 14.01 -1.03 -5.69
N PHE A 95 13.05 -1.68 -5.01
CA PHE A 95 11.62 -1.64 -5.38
C PHE A 95 10.97 -0.26 -5.19
N SER A 96 11.73 0.73 -4.70
CA SER A 96 11.35 2.14 -4.76
C SER A 96 11.35 2.70 -6.18
N LYS A 97 12.03 2.05 -7.14
CA LYS A 97 11.92 2.36 -8.57
C LYS A 97 10.46 2.26 -9.03
N ASN A 98 10.02 3.21 -9.85
CA ASN A 98 8.64 3.27 -10.35
C ASN A 98 8.51 2.69 -11.77
N THR A 99 9.05 1.48 -11.99
CA THR A 99 8.88 0.80 -13.28
C THR A 99 7.52 0.09 -13.35
N PRO A 100 6.96 -0.13 -14.55
CA PRO A 100 5.73 -0.88 -14.72
C PRO A 100 5.77 -2.27 -14.06
N GLU A 101 6.86 -3.02 -14.22
CA GLU A 101 7.00 -4.38 -13.70
C GLU A 101 6.92 -4.42 -12.18
N ILE A 102 7.60 -3.49 -11.50
CA ILE A 102 7.53 -3.35 -10.04
C ILE A 102 6.10 -3.02 -9.59
N ARG A 103 5.42 -2.11 -10.30
CA ARG A 103 4.05 -1.72 -9.97
C ARG A 103 3.10 -2.92 -10.11
N TYR A 104 3.21 -3.66 -11.21
CA TYR A 104 2.36 -4.81 -11.47
C TYR A 104 2.63 -5.94 -10.48
N LEU A 105 3.88 -6.19 -10.10
CA LEU A 105 4.19 -7.19 -9.06
C LEU A 105 3.62 -6.79 -7.69
N LYS A 106 3.62 -5.51 -7.33
CA LYS A 106 2.98 -5.02 -6.10
C LYS A 106 1.46 -5.22 -6.14
N LEU A 107 0.83 -4.96 -7.29
CA LEU A 107 -0.60 -5.22 -7.49
C LEU A 107 -0.91 -6.71 -7.35
N VAL A 108 -0.14 -7.57 -8.01
CA VAL A 108 -0.25 -9.03 -7.87
C VAL A 108 -0.15 -9.48 -6.40
N LYS A 109 0.84 -8.97 -5.64
CA LYS A 109 0.93 -9.22 -4.19
C LYS A 109 -0.35 -8.81 -3.45
N SER A 110 -0.88 -7.63 -3.76
CA SER A 110 -2.11 -7.12 -3.14
C SER A 110 -3.29 -8.05 -3.40
N PHE A 111 -3.51 -8.46 -4.65
CA PHE A 111 -4.64 -9.32 -5.00
C PHE A 111 -4.54 -10.70 -4.35
N VAL A 112 -3.35 -11.31 -4.29
CA VAL A 112 -3.17 -12.59 -3.55
C VAL A 112 -3.45 -12.41 -2.06
N THR A 113 -3.08 -11.25 -1.49
CA THR A 113 -3.42 -10.91 -0.09
C THR A 113 -4.92 -10.75 0.09
N ASP A 114 -5.60 -10.08 -0.83
CA ASP A 114 -7.05 -9.89 -0.82
C ASP A 114 -7.80 -11.20 -0.96
N MET A 115 -7.31 -12.15 -1.76
CA MET A 115 -7.86 -13.51 -1.82
C MET A 115 -7.80 -14.20 -0.44
N GLY A 116 -6.65 -14.11 0.24
CA GLY A 116 -6.47 -14.66 1.59
C GLY A 116 -7.41 -14.02 2.63
N ASN A 117 -7.58 -12.69 2.56
CA ASN A 117 -8.52 -11.95 3.40
C ASN A 117 -9.97 -12.31 3.09
N ALA A 118 -10.32 -12.43 1.82
CA ALA A 118 -11.66 -12.78 1.36
C ALA A 118 -12.07 -14.17 1.83
N LEU A 119 -11.18 -15.16 1.76
CA LEU A 119 -11.42 -16.50 2.28
C LEU A 119 -11.61 -16.48 3.81
N ALA A 120 -10.75 -15.75 4.54
CA ALA A 120 -10.83 -15.66 6.00
C ALA A 120 -12.13 -14.97 6.49
N THR A 121 -12.62 -14.00 5.72
CA THR A 121 -13.82 -13.22 6.04
C THR A 121 -15.09 -13.73 5.36
N ARG A 122 -14.99 -14.80 4.54
CA ARG A 122 -16.08 -15.35 3.73
C ARG A 122 -16.73 -14.30 2.82
N ASN A 123 -15.91 -13.42 2.24
CA ASN A 123 -16.34 -12.35 1.35
C ASN A 123 -16.20 -12.78 -0.12
N ASP A 124 -17.30 -13.25 -0.70
CA ASP A 124 -17.32 -13.82 -2.05
C ASP A 124 -17.05 -12.77 -3.14
N GLN A 125 -17.56 -11.56 -2.94
CA GLN A 125 -17.36 -10.46 -3.87
C GLN A 125 -15.89 -10.04 -3.92
N LEU A 126 -15.22 -9.92 -2.77
CA LEU A 126 -13.79 -9.61 -2.73
C LEU A 126 -12.97 -10.73 -3.37
N LEU A 127 -13.33 -12.00 -3.13
CA LEU A 127 -12.63 -13.14 -3.71
C LEU A 127 -12.72 -13.13 -5.25
N GLU A 128 -13.90 -12.83 -5.78
CA GLU A 128 -14.12 -12.74 -7.23
C GLU A 128 -13.33 -11.57 -7.86
N ILE A 129 -13.42 -10.38 -7.27
CA ILE A 129 -12.67 -9.20 -7.73
C ILE A 129 -11.16 -9.47 -7.71
N ALA A 130 -10.65 -9.98 -6.59
CA ALA A 130 -9.22 -10.25 -6.44
C ALA A 130 -8.72 -11.31 -7.42
N ARG A 131 -9.51 -12.34 -7.74
CA ARG A 131 -9.16 -13.33 -8.77
C ARG A 131 -9.10 -12.72 -10.16
N ASN A 132 -10.13 -11.97 -10.54
CA ASN A 132 -10.20 -11.37 -11.87
C ASN A 132 -9.07 -10.36 -12.08
N ASP A 133 -8.80 -9.52 -11.09
CA ASP A 133 -7.70 -8.57 -11.15
C ASP A 133 -6.34 -9.28 -11.13
N TYR A 134 -6.16 -10.32 -10.30
CA TYR A 134 -4.95 -11.14 -10.36
C TYR A 134 -4.70 -11.68 -11.78
N ASP A 135 -5.69 -12.32 -12.39
CA ASP A 135 -5.54 -12.95 -13.71
C ASP A 135 -5.23 -11.91 -14.80
N LYS A 136 -5.82 -10.72 -14.73
CA LYS A 136 -5.52 -9.60 -15.64
C LYS A 136 -4.09 -9.10 -15.47
N TYR A 137 -3.71 -8.68 -14.26
CA TYR A 137 -2.42 -8.04 -14.01
C TYR A 137 -1.25 -9.03 -14.05
N SER A 138 -1.48 -10.31 -13.76
CA SER A 138 -0.47 -11.36 -13.90
C SER A 138 -0.11 -11.62 -15.36
N LYS A 139 -1.09 -11.63 -16.27
CA LYS A 139 -0.85 -11.73 -17.72
C LYS A 139 -0.05 -10.55 -18.24
N ASP A 140 -0.42 -9.34 -17.85
CA ASP A 140 0.30 -8.13 -18.25
C ASP A 140 1.74 -8.12 -17.72
N LEU A 141 1.95 -8.54 -16.46
CA LEU A 141 3.29 -8.68 -15.89
C LEU A 141 4.12 -9.73 -16.62
N GLN A 142 3.55 -10.90 -16.93
CA GLN A 142 4.21 -11.95 -17.69
C GLN A 142 4.72 -11.42 -19.04
N ASN A 143 3.88 -10.70 -19.78
CA ASN A 143 4.25 -10.11 -21.07
C ASN A 143 5.38 -9.07 -20.96
N MET A 144 5.52 -8.37 -19.83
CA MET A 144 6.63 -7.42 -19.60
C MET A 144 7.95 -8.11 -19.26
N LEU A 145 7.88 -9.37 -18.82
CA LEU A 145 9.03 -10.15 -18.35
C LEU A 145 9.58 -11.11 -19.42
N GLU A 146 8.81 -11.38 -20.47
CA GLU A 146 9.22 -12.09 -21.70
C GLU A 146 10.12 -11.22 -22.60
#